data_AF-A0A6L8GMS0-F1
#
_entry.id   AF-A0A6L8GMS0-F1
#
_cell.length_a   1.000
_cell.length_b   1.000
_cell.length_c   1.000
_cell.angle_alpha   90.00
_cell.angle_beta   90.00
_cell.angle_gamma   90.00
#
_symmetry.space_group_name_H-M   'P 1'
#
loop_
_entity.id
_entity.type
_entity.pdbx_description
1 polymer ?
#
loop_
_entity_poly.entity_id
_entity_poly.type
_entity_poly.pdbx_seq_one_letter_code
_entity_poly.pdbx_strand_id
1 'polypeptide(L)'
;MPRRFAGGMILVCLAALGLDAAVEAQTGTDGGEWRAYGADLASTKYSPLDQIDAANFGQLRLVWHWNLPELSLDLDAIRRQVPEVQFRMFQATPLMVGGVLYLSTPLHIVAAVDAGTGETRWLHDPQAYLKVRPTHFYNSRGVAYWADGDDRRIFFGNSEAYLLALDADTGQPIATFGDNGRADLMAGIPRADRRQQTHRGDHLMGVA
;
A
#
# COMPACT_ATOMS: atom_id res chain seq x y z
N MET A 1 86.66 -5.31 22.71
CA MET A 1 85.28 -5.85 22.53
C MET A 1 84.56 -5.04 21.46
N PRO A 2 84.28 -5.62 20.28
CA PRO A 2 83.18 -5.20 19.44
C PRO A 2 82.20 -6.34 19.15
N ARG A 3 80.92 -6.00 19.04
CA ARG A 3 79.76 -6.89 18.91
C ARG A 3 79.60 -7.36 17.45
N ARG A 4 79.35 -8.66 17.26
CA ARG A 4 78.93 -9.25 15.97
C ARG A 4 77.41 -9.12 15.82
N PHE A 5 76.96 -8.60 14.68
CA PHE A 5 75.56 -8.60 14.26
C PHE A 5 75.19 -9.99 13.74
N ALA A 6 74.10 -10.58 14.25
CA ALA A 6 73.42 -11.71 13.64
C ALA A 6 72.06 -11.22 13.14
N GLY A 7 71.84 -11.27 11.83
CA GLY A 7 70.57 -10.94 11.20
C GLY A 7 69.55 -12.05 11.42
N GLY A 8 68.41 -11.71 12.00
CA GLY A 8 67.23 -12.57 12.07
C GLY A 8 66.26 -12.19 10.96
N MET A 9 66.03 -13.12 10.04
CA MET A 9 65.01 -13.03 9.00
C MET A 9 63.64 -13.29 9.62
N ILE A 10 62.78 -12.28 9.71
CA ILE A 10 61.40 -12.43 10.19
C ILE A 10 60.54 -12.92 9.02
N LEU A 11 60.07 -14.17 9.11
CA LEU A 11 59.06 -14.72 8.21
C LEU A 11 57.68 -14.24 8.68
N VAL A 12 57.06 -13.31 7.96
CA VAL A 12 55.69 -12.86 8.25
C VAL A 12 54.72 -13.83 7.56
N CYS A 13 54.09 -14.71 8.34
CA CYS A 13 52.94 -15.49 7.88
C CYS A 13 51.71 -14.58 7.84
N LEU A 14 51.28 -14.16 6.63
CA LEU A 14 49.94 -13.59 6.45
C LEU A 14 48.90 -14.71 6.61
N ALA A 15 48.20 -14.72 7.75
CA ALA A 15 46.96 -15.47 7.88
C ALA A 15 45.87 -14.72 7.09
N ALA A 16 45.46 -15.28 5.95
CA ALA A 16 44.28 -14.80 5.24
C ALA A 16 43.04 -15.19 6.06
N LEU A 17 42.52 -14.24 6.85
CA LEU A 17 41.20 -14.35 7.46
C LEU A 17 40.17 -14.24 6.33
N GLY A 18 39.61 -15.38 5.93
CA GLY A 18 38.42 -15.40 5.08
C GLY A 18 37.29 -14.73 5.84
N LEU A 19 36.90 -13.52 5.43
CA LEU A 19 35.59 -12.99 5.79
C LEU A 19 34.56 -13.79 4.99
N ASP A 20 33.96 -14.79 5.63
CA ASP A 20 32.62 -15.21 5.23
C ASP A 20 31.70 -14.01 5.49
N ALA A 21 31.54 -13.17 4.47
CA ALA A 21 30.43 -12.24 4.45
C ALA A 21 29.17 -13.11 4.45
N ALA A 22 28.53 -13.24 5.60
CA ALA A 22 27.17 -13.74 5.68
C ALA A 22 26.35 -12.88 4.71
N VAL A 23 26.00 -13.47 3.56
CA VAL A 23 25.03 -12.89 2.66
C VAL A 23 23.74 -12.92 3.44
N GLU A 24 23.36 -11.78 4.03
CA GLU A 24 22.01 -11.64 4.57
C GLU A 24 21.06 -11.86 3.40
N ALA A 25 20.32 -12.98 3.46
CA ALA A 25 19.23 -13.24 2.55
C ALA A 25 18.25 -12.07 2.65
N GLN A 26 17.56 -11.75 1.55
CA GLN A 26 16.49 -10.75 1.56
C GLN A 26 15.51 -11.10 2.69
N THR A 27 15.45 -10.23 3.70
CA THR A 27 14.40 -10.28 4.72
C THR A 27 13.11 -9.88 4.03
N GLY A 28 12.29 -10.86 3.66
CA GLY A 28 10.98 -10.64 3.06
C GLY A 28 9.94 -10.17 4.09
N THR A 29 8.68 -10.53 3.88
CA THR A 29 7.60 -10.21 4.81
C THR A 29 7.79 -10.85 6.19
N ASP A 30 7.57 -10.07 7.25
CA ASP A 30 7.57 -10.56 8.63
C ASP A 30 6.32 -11.40 8.89
N GLY A 31 6.49 -12.65 9.31
CA GLY A 31 5.38 -13.59 9.55
C GLY A 31 4.46 -13.83 8.34
N GLY A 32 4.90 -13.50 7.11
CA GLY A 32 4.07 -13.54 5.92
C GLY A 32 3.14 -12.33 5.72
N GLU A 33 3.23 -11.30 6.57
CA GLU A 33 2.39 -10.11 6.50
C GLU A 33 2.82 -9.13 5.40
N TRP A 34 1.86 -8.69 4.59
CA TRP A 34 2.10 -7.74 3.49
C TRP A 34 1.81 -6.30 3.96
N ARG A 35 2.68 -5.78 4.83
CA ARG A 35 2.46 -4.48 5.51
C ARG A 35 2.70 -3.25 4.63
N ALA A 36 3.44 -3.40 3.54
CA ALA A 36 3.75 -2.33 2.59
C ALA A 36 3.35 -2.73 1.17
N TYR A 37 3.09 -1.74 0.30
CA TYR A 37 2.73 -1.98 -1.11
C TYR A 37 3.71 -2.93 -1.83
N GLY A 38 5.00 -2.80 -1.54
CA GLY A 38 6.08 -3.62 -2.09
C GLY A 38 6.45 -4.87 -1.29
N ALA A 39 5.56 -5.36 -0.43
CA ALA A 39 5.81 -6.35 0.64
C ALA A 39 6.57 -5.75 1.83
N ASP A 40 7.74 -5.18 1.58
CA ASP A 40 8.61 -4.53 2.56
C ASP A 40 9.05 -3.13 2.09
N LEU A 41 9.82 -2.42 2.93
CA LEU A 41 10.31 -1.08 2.62
C LEU A 41 11.37 -1.07 1.50
N ALA A 42 12.01 -2.20 1.21
CA ALA A 42 12.92 -2.35 0.07
C ALA A 42 12.17 -2.68 -1.24
N SER A 43 10.85 -2.86 -1.17
CA SER A 43 9.99 -3.24 -2.30
C SER A 43 10.40 -4.53 -3.00
N THR A 44 10.86 -5.53 -2.23
CA THR A 44 11.33 -6.80 -2.80
C THR A 44 10.22 -7.59 -3.49
N LYS A 45 8.96 -7.39 -3.06
CA LYS A 45 7.79 -8.20 -3.46
C LYS A 45 8.00 -9.70 -3.19
N TYR A 46 8.80 -10.03 -2.17
CA TYR A 46 9.14 -11.40 -1.80
C TYR A 46 8.42 -11.82 -0.51
N SER A 47 7.89 -13.05 -0.51
CA SER A 47 7.36 -13.72 0.68
C SER A 47 8.24 -14.92 1.02
N PRO A 48 8.70 -15.07 2.27
CA PRO A 48 9.48 -16.23 2.69
C PRO A 48 8.60 -17.45 3.00
N LEU A 49 7.27 -17.34 2.91
CA LEU A 49 6.36 -18.48 3.11
C LEU A 49 6.56 -19.55 2.02
N ASP A 50 6.62 -20.81 2.44
CA ASP A 50 6.94 -21.96 1.58
C ASP A 50 5.86 -23.05 1.60
N GLN A 51 4.73 -22.83 2.30
CA GLN A 51 3.61 -23.79 2.33
C GLN A 51 3.07 -24.10 0.92
N ILE A 52 3.10 -23.12 0.01
CA ILE A 52 2.72 -23.29 -1.40
C ILE A 52 3.99 -23.25 -2.22
N ASP A 53 4.25 -24.33 -2.97
CA ASP A 53 5.46 -24.50 -3.76
C ASP A 53 5.18 -25.15 -5.11
N ALA A 54 6.23 -25.41 -5.90
CA ALA A 54 6.11 -26.02 -7.22
C ALA A 54 5.53 -27.46 -7.18
N ALA A 55 5.63 -28.17 -6.05
CA ALA A 55 5.13 -29.53 -5.91
C ALA A 55 3.62 -29.57 -5.62
N ASN A 56 3.06 -28.53 -5.00
CA ASN A 56 1.65 -28.50 -4.59
C ASN A 56 0.79 -27.39 -5.23
N PHE A 57 1.37 -26.46 -5.99
CA PHE A 57 0.63 -25.35 -6.62
C PHE A 57 -0.62 -25.78 -7.41
N GLY A 58 -0.56 -26.94 -8.08
CA GLY A 58 -1.69 -27.49 -8.84
C GLY A 58 -2.90 -27.93 -7.99
N GLN A 59 -2.77 -27.93 -6.66
CA GLN A 59 -3.83 -28.31 -5.71
C GLN A 59 -4.61 -27.11 -5.17
N LEU A 60 -4.25 -25.89 -5.57
CA LEU A 60 -4.92 -24.68 -5.12
C LEU A 60 -6.39 -24.67 -5.55
N ARG A 61 -7.24 -24.22 -4.64
CA ARG A 61 -8.67 -24.03 -4.85
C ARG A 61 -9.08 -22.66 -4.33
N LEU A 62 -10.13 -22.09 -4.91
CA LEU A 62 -10.75 -20.88 -4.39
C LEU A 62 -11.26 -21.16 -2.97
N VAL A 63 -10.80 -20.37 -1.99
CA VAL A 63 -11.24 -20.46 -0.59
C VAL A 63 -12.41 -19.51 -0.31
N TRP A 64 -12.34 -18.31 -0.88
CA TRP A 64 -13.41 -17.30 -0.86
C TRP A 64 -13.17 -16.31 -2.00
N HIS A 65 -14.19 -15.53 -2.32
CA HIS A 65 -14.10 -14.37 -3.19
C HIS A 65 -14.78 -13.17 -2.51
N TRP A 66 -14.25 -11.98 -2.74
CA TRP A 66 -14.81 -10.74 -2.22
C TRP A 66 -15.33 -9.90 -3.39
N ASN A 67 -16.55 -9.40 -3.26
CA ASN A 67 -17.19 -8.59 -4.28
C ASN A 67 -16.95 -7.11 -4.00
N LEU A 68 -16.68 -6.35 -5.06
CA LEU A 68 -16.56 -4.91 -4.97
C LEU A 68 -17.85 -4.28 -4.38
N PRO A 69 -17.75 -3.38 -3.39
CA PRO A 69 -18.91 -2.67 -2.84
C PRO A 69 -19.63 -1.84 -3.90
N GLU A 70 -18.95 -1.43 -4.96
CA GLU A 70 -19.52 -0.73 -6.11
C GLU A 70 -20.65 -1.52 -6.81
N LEU A 71 -20.67 -2.85 -6.69
CA LEU A 71 -21.73 -3.68 -7.26
C LEU A 71 -23.08 -3.49 -6.57
N SER A 72 -23.10 -2.91 -5.37
CA SER A 72 -24.33 -2.58 -4.63
C SER A 72 -24.82 -1.15 -4.87
N LEU A 73 -24.08 -0.33 -5.63
CA LEU A 73 -24.47 1.04 -5.93
C LEU A 73 -25.52 1.10 -7.05
N ASP A 74 -26.44 2.07 -6.98
CA ASP A 74 -27.32 2.42 -8.10
C ASP A 74 -26.52 3.20 -9.16
N LEU A 75 -25.81 2.47 -10.01
CA LEU A 75 -24.98 3.04 -11.06
C LEU A 75 -25.79 3.83 -12.08
N ASP A 76 -27.06 3.50 -12.30
CA ASP A 76 -27.90 4.23 -13.24
C ASP A 76 -28.28 5.61 -12.67
N ALA A 77 -28.56 5.69 -11.36
CA ALA A 77 -28.71 6.97 -10.68
C ALA A 77 -27.42 7.79 -10.67
N ILE A 78 -26.29 7.16 -10.34
CA ILE A 78 -25.00 7.85 -10.31
C ILE A 78 -24.65 8.37 -11.72
N ARG A 79 -24.88 7.59 -12.78
CA ARG A 79 -24.59 8.01 -14.16
C ARG A 79 -25.45 9.17 -14.65
N ARG A 80 -26.62 9.43 -14.05
CA ARG A 80 -27.37 10.66 -14.34
C ARG A 80 -26.64 11.92 -13.86
N GLN A 81 -25.83 11.81 -12.81
CA GLN A 81 -25.01 12.90 -12.28
C GLN A 81 -23.59 12.89 -12.86
N VAL A 82 -22.98 11.71 -12.99
CA VAL A 82 -21.60 11.49 -13.44
C VAL A 82 -21.62 10.43 -14.56
N PRO A 83 -21.94 10.82 -15.81
CA PRO A 83 -22.16 9.87 -16.92
C PRO A 83 -21.00 8.90 -17.18
N GLU A 84 -19.79 9.33 -16.85
CA GLU A 84 -18.53 8.65 -17.16
C GLU A 84 -18.04 7.75 -16.02
N VAL A 85 -18.82 7.59 -14.93
CA VAL A 85 -18.41 6.75 -13.80
C VAL A 85 -18.24 5.29 -14.22
N GLN A 86 -17.13 4.69 -13.81
CA GLN A 86 -16.81 3.28 -14.03
C GLN A 86 -15.86 2.77 -12.94
N PHE A 87 -15.75 1.47 -12.74
CA PHE A 87 -14.85 0.85 -11.76
C PHE A 87 -14.15 -0.38 -12.31
N ARG A 88 -13.81 -0.36 -13.61
CA ARG A 88 -13.20 -1.52 -14.28
C ARG A 88 -11.70 -1.67 -14.01
N MET A 89 -11.05 -0.64 -13.48
CA MET A 89 -9.59 -0.60 -13.27
C MET A 89 -9.21 -0.85 -11.82
N PHE A 90 -9.36 -2.10 -11.38
CA PHE A 90 -8.87 -2.52 -10.06
C PHE A 90 -7.36 -2.72 -10.11
N GLN A 91 -6.61 -1.87 -9.39
CA GLN A 91 -5.14 -1.88 -9.38
C GLN A 91 -4.53 -1.99 -7.98
N ALA A 92 -5.35 -2.04 -6.93
CA ALA A 92 -4.84 -2.08 -5.58
C ALA A 92 -4.14 -3.40 -5.27
N THR A 93 -3.00 -3.29 -4.58
CA THR A 93 -2.38 -4.41 -3.87
C THR A 93 -2.92 -4.38 -2.43
N PRO A 94 -3.68 -5.39 -1.98
CA PRO A 94 -4.13 -5.44 -0.60
C PRO A 94 -2.95 -5.50 0.37
N LEU A 95 -3.03 -4.75 1.46
CA LEU A 95 -2.14 -4.95 2.61
C LEU A 95 -2.74 -6.02 3.51
N MET A 96 -1.91 -6.93 4.03
CA MET A 96 -2.33 -7.90 5.04
C MET A 96 -1.61 -7.62 6.35
N VAL A 97 -2.36 -7.24 7.38
CA VAL A 97 -1.81 -6.91 8.71
C VAL A 97 -2.71 -7.51 9.77
N GLY A 98 -2.18 -8.37 10.64
CA GLY A 98 -2.93 -8.97 11.74
C GLY A 98 -4.15 -9.78 11.28
N GLY A 99 -4.07 -10.44 10.12
CA GLY A 99 -5.18 -11.21 9.54
C GLY A 99 -6.28 -10.38 8.90
N VAL A 100 -6.05 -9.07 8.70
CA VAL A 100 -7.00 -8.17 8.01
C VAL A 100 -6.38 -7.70 6.70
N LEU A 101 -7.16 -7.79 5.62
CA LEU A 101 -6.84 -7.21 4.33
C LEU A 101 -7.38 -5.78 4.28
N TYR A 102 -6.52 -4.82 3.95
CA TYR A 102 -6.87 -3.43 3.70
C TYR A 102 -6.63 -3.08 2.24
N LEU A 103 -7.63 -2.52 1.58
CA LEU A 103 -7.55 -2.15 0.18
C LEU A 103 -8.48 -1.00 -0.15
N SER A 104 -8.16 -0.29 -1.23
CA SER A 104 -9.01 0.74 -1.82
C SER A 104 -9.48 0.28 -3.19
N THR A 105 -10.74 0.54 -3.51
CA THR A 105 -11.36 0.20 -4.79
C THR A 105 -11.17 1.30 -5.83
N PRO A 106 -11.57 1.08 -7.10
CA PRO A 106 -11.46 2.10 -8.15
C PRO A 106 -12.24 3.40 -7.87
N LEU A 107 -13.33 3.35 -7.09
CA LEU A 107 -14.07 4.56 -6.69
C LEU A 107 -13.58 5.18 -5.37
N HIS A 108 -12.40 4.75 -4.89
CA HIS A 108 -11.79 5.16 -3.62
C HIS A 108 -12.60 4.77 -2.38
N ILE A 109 -13.39 3.69 -2.45
CA ILE A 109 -13.99 3.06 -1.26
C ILE A 109 -12.88 2.23 -0.62
N VAL A 110 -12.63 2.43 0.67
CA VAL A 110 -11.65 1.64 1.43
C VAL A 110 -12.39 0.54 2.18
N ALA A 111 -11.83 -0.67 2.16
CA ALA A 111 -12.39 -1.82 2.84
C ALA A 111 -11.36 -2.45 3.78
N ALA A 112 -11.82 -2.91 4.93
CA ALA A 112 -11.18 -3.94 5.72
C ALA A 112 -11.93 -5.25 5.57
N VAL A 113 -11.20 -6.32 5.25
CA VAL A 113 -11.76 -7.65 4.99
C VAL A 113 -10.99 -8.66 5.83
N ASP A 114 -11.70 -9.60 6.46
CA ASP A 114 -11.05 -10.71 7.14
C ASP A 114 -10.30 -11.59 6.13
N ALA A 115 -8.99 -11.78 6.31
CA ALA A 115 -8.18 -12.52 5.34
C ALA A 115 -8.51 -14.03 5.28
N GLY A 116 -9.05 -14.58 6.38
CA GLY A 116 -9.39 -15.99 6.47
C GLY A 116 -10.75 -16.31 5.86
N THR A 117 -11.74 -15.44 6.06
CA THR A 117 -13.14 -15.70 5.67
C THR A 117 -13.59 -14.91 4.44
N GLY A 118 -12.95 -13.79 4.11
CA GLY A 118 -13.42 -12.86 3.09
C GLY A 118 -14.58 -11.95 3.55
N GLU A 119 -14.94 -11.98 4.84
CA GLU A 119 -15.99 -11.13 5.41
C GLU A 119 -15.54 -9.67 5.49
N THR A 120 -16.42 -8.75 5.08
CA THR A 120 -16.14 -7.31 5.20
C THR A 120 -16.34 -6.85 6.63
N ARG A 121 -15.29 -6.32 7.26
CA ARG A 121 -15.34 -5.77 8.62
C ARG A 121 -15.89 -4.36 8.62
N TRP A 122 -15.41 -3.52 7.72
CA TRP A 122 -15.90 -2.17 7.52
C TRP A 122 -15.64 -1.68 6.09
N LEU A 123 -16.41 -0.67 5.69
CA LEU A 123 -16.23 0.09 4.47
C LEU A 123 -16.19 1.58 4.81
N HIS A 124 -15.33 2.32 4.14
CA HIS A 124 -15.29 3.77 4.16
C HIS A 124 -15.48 4.29 2.73
N ASP A 125 -16.62 4.91 2.45
CA ASP A 125 -16.91 5.52 1.16
C ASP A 125 -16.85 7.06 1.27
N PRO A 126 -15.78 7.71 0.75
CA PRO A 126 -15.68 9.17 0.74
C PRO A 126 -16.53 9.82 -0.36
N GLN A 127 -17.19 9.01 -1.20
CA GLN A 127 -17.99 9.41 -2.36
C GLN A 127 -17.24 10.35 -3.31
N ALA A 128 -15.92 10.15 -3.42
CA ALA A 128 -15.04 10.99 -4.25
C ALA A 128 -15.49 10.99 -5.74
N TYR A 129 -16.04 9.86 -6.18
CA TYR A 129 -16.57 9.65 -7.53
C TYR A 129 -17.80 10.51 -7.86
N LEU A 130 -18.49 11.09 -6.88
CA LEU A 130 -19.60 12.03 -7.08
C LEU A 130 -19.15 13.49 -7.19
N LYS A 131 -17.93 13.79 -6.73
CA LYS A 131 -17.46 15.16 -6.53
C LYS A 131 -16.55 15.63 -7.66
N VAL A 132 -15.66 14.76 -8.11
CA VAL A 132 -14.69 15.07 -9.18
C VAL A 132 -14.52 13.91 -10.13
N ARG A 133 -14.41 14.22 -11.42
CA ARG A 133 -13.98 13.26 -12.44
C ARG A 133 -12.45 13.20 -12.45
N PRO A 134 -11.82 12.02 -12.30
CA PRO A 134 -10.36 11.90 -12.35
C PRO A 134 -9.81 12.16 -13.76
N THR A 135 -8.56 12.62 -13.87
CA THR A 135 -7.91 12.98 -15.15
C THR A 135 -7.81 11.81 -16.14
N HIS A 136 -7.62 10.59 -15.64
CA HIS A 136 -7.41 9.40 -16.45
C HIS A 136 -8.53 8.37 -16.26
N PHE A 137 -8.51 7.66 -15.14
CA PHE A 137 -9.47 6.61 -14.83
C PHE A 137 -9.92 6.74 -13.38
N TYR A 138 -11.07 6.15 -13.09
CA TYR A 138 -11.38 5.76 -11.73
C TYR A 138 -10.52 4.54 -11.41
N ASN A 139 -9.48 4.75 -10.61
CA ASN A 139 -8.56 3.73 -10.17
C ASN A 139 -7.98 4.14 -8.81
N SER A 140 -7.49 3.14 -8.08
CA SER A 140 -6.69 3.34 -6.87
C SER A 140 -5.62 2.26 -6.81
N ARG A 141 -4.40 2.62 -6.39
CA ARG A 141 -3.27 1.68 -6.23
C ARG A 141 -3.19 1.01 -4.86
N GLY A 142 -4.08 1.38 -3.93
CA GLY A 142 -4.15 0.77 -2.62
C GLY A 142 -4.05 1.80 -1.51
N VAL A 143 -3.68 1.31 -0.34
CA VAL A 143 -3.57 2.08 0.89
C VAL A 143 -2.18 1.92 1.49
N ALA A 144 -1.86 2.75 2.47
CA ALA A 144 -0.69 2.57 3.33
C ALA A 144 -1.16 2.29 4.77
N TYR A 145 -0.39 1.50 5.50
CA TYR A 145 -0.61 1.21 6.91
C TYR A 145 0.49 1.86 7.75
N TRP A 146 0.13 2.36 8.92
CA TRP A 146 1.06 2.83 9.94
C TRP A 146 0.51 2.47 11.32
N ALA A 147 1.42 2.24 12.26
CA ALA A 147 1.05 2.05 13.65
C ALA A 147 2.12 2.58 14.62
N ASP A 148 1.67 3.05 15.77
CA ASP A 148 2.48 3.35 16.94
C ASP A 148 1.71 2.95 18.21
N GLY A 149 2.13 1.85 18.83
CA GLY A 149 1.37 1.21 19.89
C GLY A 149 -0.04 0.79 19.43
N ASP A 150 -1.06 1.27 20.14
CA ASP A 150 -2.47 0.98 19.85
C ASP A 150 -3.05 1.87 18.73
N ASP A 151 -2.35 2.94 18.33
CA ASP A 151 -2.78 3.81 17.24
C ASP A 151 -2.43 3.16 15.91
N ARG A 152 -3.44 2.71 15.17
CA ARG A 152 -3.29 2.00 13.89
C ARG A 152 -4.11 2.69 12.83
N ARG A 153 -3.46 3.06 11.73
CA ARG A 153 -4.05 3.94 10.72
C ARG A 153 -3.90 3.39 9.31
N ILE A 154 -4.94 3.59 8.52
CA ILE A 154 -4.96 3.37 7.07
C ILE A 154 -4.96 4.72 6.37
N PHE A 155 -4.01 4.93 5.48
CA PHE A 155 -3.90 6.14 4.68
C PHE A 155 -4.20 5.86 3.22
N PHE A 156 -4.92 6.76 2.58
CA PHE A 156 -5.19 6.66 1.15
C PHE A 156 -5.40 8.04 0.52
N GLY A 157 -5.01 8.18 -0.74
CA GLY A 157 -5.33 9.35 -1.54
C GLY A 157 -6.59 9.13 -2.38
N ASN A 158 -7.32 10.19 -2.67
CA ASN A 158 -8.49 10.12 -3.55
C ASN A 158 -8.38 11.05 -4.77
N SER A 159 -9.33 10.91 -5.70
CA SER A 159 -9.43 11.72 -6.92
C SER A 159 -9.57 13.23 -6.66
N GLU A 160 -10.00 13.62 -5.46
CA GLU A 160 -10.05 15.01 -5.03
C GLU A 160 -8.67 15.57 -4.65
N ALA A 161 -7.57 14.81 -4.67
CA ALA A 161 -6.28 15.26 -4.11
C ALA A 161 -6.36 15.62 -2.62
N TYR A 162 -7.06 14.79 -1.84
CA TYR A 162 -6.85 14.70 -0.41
C TYR A 162 -6.08 13.43 -0.07
N LEU A 163 -5.24 13.49 0.95
CA LEU A 163 -4.77 12.33 1.69
C LEU A 163 -5.67 12.19 2.91
N LEU A 164 -6.27 11.02 3.10
CA LEU A 164 -7.15 10.73 4.22
C LEU A 164 -6.48 9.74 5.18
N ALA A 165 -6.85 9.81 6.45
CA ALA A 165 -6.43 8.86 7.47
C ALA A 165 -7.65 8.25 8.15
N LEU A 166 -7.70 6.93 8.20
CA LEU A 166 -8.75 6.15 8.85
C LEU A 166 -8.16 5.35 10.01
N ASP A 167 -8.93 5.19 11.07
CA ASP A 167 -8.69 4.19 12.09
C ASP A 167 -8.78 2.79 11.47
N ALA A 168 -7.76 1.95 11.69
CA ALA A 168 -7.66 0.65 11.02
C ALA A 168 -8.74 -0.34 11.48
N ASP A 169 -9.25 -0.22 12.70
CA ASP A 169 -10.23 -1.16 13.24
C ASP A 169 -11.67 -0.79 12.88
N THR A 170 -11.95 0.50 12.75
CA THR A 170 -13.31 1.02 12.60
C THR A 170 -13.60 1.64 11.24
N GLY A 171 -12.56 1.98 10.46
CA GLY A 171 -12.70 2.70 9.19
C GLY A 171 -13.16 4.15 9.34
N GLN A 172 -13.20 4.69 10.56
CA GLN A 172 -13.60 6.07 10.81
C GLN A 172 -12.45 7.04 10.55
N PRO A 173 -12.72 8.25 10.01
CA PRO A 173 -11.69 9.27 9.85
C PRO A 173 -11.02 9.64 11.18
N ILE A 174 -9.70 9.73 11.17
CA ILE A 174 -8.93 10.22 12.31
C ILE A 174 -9.05 11.74 12.39
N ALA A 175 -10.00 12.26 13.16
CA ALA A 175 -10.33 13.69 13.21
C ALA A 175 -9.13 14.62 13.48
N THR A 176 -8.09 14.13 14.18
CA THR A 176 -6.86 14.88 14.50
C THR A 176 -5.85 14.92 13.35
N PHE A 177 -6.07 14.19 12.27
CA PHE A 177 -5.21 14.20 11.09
C PHE A 177 -5.62 15.30 10.12
N GLY A 178 -4.70 16.25 9.86
CA GLY A 178 -4.94 17.37 8.94
C GLY A 178 -6.13 18.23 9.36
N ASP A 179 -7.03 18.51 8.42
CA ASP A 179 -8.32 19.15 8.63
C ASP A 179 -9.42 18.07 8.71
N ASN A 180 -9.76 17.67 9.93
CA ASN A 180 -10.84 16.71 10.23
C ASN A 180 -10.74 15.37 9.47
N GLY A 181 -9.56 14.73 9.50
CA GLY A 181 -9.33 13.41 8.91
C GLY A 181 -8.72 13.42 7.50
N ARG A 182 -8.40 14.60 6.96
CA ARG A 182 -7.78 14.72 5.64
C ARG A 182 -6.78 15.88 5.55
N ALA A 183 -5.75 15.71 4.74
CA ALA A 183 -4.80 16.74 4.37
C ALA A 183 -4.97 17.11 2.89
N ASP A 184 -5.00 18.42 2.59
CA ASP A 184 -5.06 18.92 1.21
C ASP A 184 -3.72 18.77 0.52
N LEU A 185 -3.64 17.91 -0.51
CA LEU A 185 -2.41 17.68 -1.26
C LEU A 185 -2.12 18.80 -2.28
N MET A 186 -3.04 19.74 -2.48
CA MET A 186 -2.84 20.93 -3.29
C MET A 186 -2.28 22.11 -2.48
N ALA A 187 -2.32 22.03 -1.14
CA ALA A 187 -1.86 23.11 -0.28
C ALA A 187 -0.37 23.41 -0.53
N GLY A 188 -0.06 24.69 -0.79
CA GLY A 188 1.30 25.15 -1.05
C GLY A 188 1.86 24.85 -2.44
N ILE A 189 1.10 24.18 -3.33
CA ILE A 189 1.52 23.95 -4.73
C ILE A 189 1.14 25.16 -5.59
N PRO A 190 2.10 25.88 -6.19
CA PRO A 190 1.80 27.02 -7.06
C PRO A 190 0.91 26.60 -8.23
N ARG A 191 -0.15 27.38 -8.51
CA ARG A 191 -1.12 27.17 -9.60
C ARG A 191 -2.00 25.91 -9.47
N ALA A 192 -1.93 25.20 -8.35
CA ALA A 192 -2.91 24.16 -8.05
C ALA A 192 -4.25 24.83 -7.68
N ASP A 193 -5.25 24.66 -8.54
CA ASP A 193 -6.61 25.16 -8.31
C ASP A 193 -7.61 24.03 -8.53
N ARG A 194 -8.33 23.67 -7.48
CA ARG A 194 -9.31 22.59 -7.42
C ARG A 194 -10.50 22.82 -8.36
N ARG A 195 -10.71 24.06 -8.80
CA ARG A 195 -11.76 24.43 -9.75
C ARG A 195 -11.31 24.30 -11.20
N GLN A 196 -10.01 24.15 -11.46
CA GLN A 196 -9.51 23.97 -12.81
C GLN A 196 -9.80 22.55 -13.29
N GLN A 197 -10.40 22.49 -14.47
CA GLN A 197 -10.75 21.25 -15.14
C GLN A 197 -10.23 21.25 -16.57
N THR A 198 -10.03 20.07 -17.13
CA THR A 198 -9.81 19.91 -18.57
C THR A 198 -11.07 20.35 -19.35
N HIS A 199 -10.95 20.50 -20.67
CA HIS A 199 -12.10 20.73 -21.55
C HIS A 199 -13.17 19.61 -21.50
N ARG A 200 -12.84 18.45 -20.89
CA ARG A 200 -13.76 17.31 -20.67
C ARG A 200 -14.34 17.28 -19.25
N GLY A 201 -14.05 18.29 -18.43
CA GLY A 201 -14.48 18.37 -17.04
C GLY A 201 -13.63 17.53 -16.06
N ASP A 202 -12.46 17.05 -16.49
CA ASP A 202 -11.61 16.22 -15.64
C ASP A 202 -10.82 17.10 -14.65
N HIS A 203 -10.77 16.72 -13.38
CA HIS A 203 -9.95 17.38 -12.37
C HIS A 203 -8.46 17.16 -12.68
N LEU A 204 -7.64 18.21 -12.54
CA LEU A 204 -6.23 18.16 -12.95
C LEU A 204 -5.31 17.53 -11.90
N MET A 205 -5.71 17.57 -10.63
CA MET A 205 -4.86 17.19 -9.51
C MET A 205 -5.61 16.13 -8.70
N GLY A 206 -5.38 14.85 -8.98
CA GLY A 206 -6.04 13.76 -8.27
C GLY A 206 -5.06 12.64 -7.98
N VAL A 207 -5.32 11.87 -6.92
CA VAL A 207 -4.57 10.64 -6.62
C VAL A 207 -5.30 9.46 -7.21
N ALA A 208 -4.53 8.50 -7.72
CA ALA A 208 -4.98 7.36 -8.51
C ALA A 208 -4.36 6.05 -8.02
#